data_AF-D4DUR3-F1
#
_entry.id   AF-D4DUR3-F1
#
_cell.length_a   1.000
_cell.length_b   1.000
_cell.length_c   1.000
_cell.angle_alpha   90.00
_cell.angle_beta   90.00
_cell.angle_gamma   90.00
#
_symmetry.space_group_name_H-M   'P 1'
#
loop_
_entity.id
_entity.type
_entity.pdbx_description
1 polymer ?
#
loop_
_entity_poly.entity_id
_entity_poly.type
_entity_poly.pdbx_seq_one_letter_code
_entity_poly.pdbx_strand_id
1 'polypeptide(L)'
;MPTFANLRPFRNDMQVVVLQVYPEIMQIYKNLQQFGQVMMTGSGACLFLTFHNYKDAQVAYSKVSSKYQSRLVQGLQQHPLEGLI
;
A
#
# COMPACT_ATOMS: atom_id res chain seq x y z
N MET A 1 11.51 7.85 -23.37
CA MET A 1 10.91 8.30 -22.09
C MET A 1 9.49 7.75 -22.01
N PRO A 2 8.97 7.39 -20.81
CA PRO A 2 7.57 7.02 -20.69
C PRO A 2 6.67 8.19 -21.14
N THR A 3 5.69 7.89 -21.98
CA THR A 3 4.66 8.85 -22.42
C THR A 3 3.40 8.67 -21.59
N PHE A 4 2.53 9.68 -21.52
CA PHE A 4 1.22 9.55 -20.86
C PHE A 4 0.39 8.38 -21.42
N ALA A 5 0.53 8.06 -22.71
CA ALA A 5 -0.11 6.92 -23.37
C ALA A 5 0.36 5.54 -22.86
N ASN A 6 1.53 5.48 -22.22
CA ASN A 6 2.13 4.25 -21.69
C ASN A 6 2.16 4.23 -20.15
N LEU A 7 1.36 5.08 -19.49
CA LEU A 7 1.24 5.03 -18.04
C LEU A 7 0.75 3.65 -17.63
N ARG A 8 1.50 3.03 -16.73
CA ARG A 8 1.07 1.84 -15.99
C ARG A 8 0.46 2.35 -14.69
N PRO A 9 -0.86 2.58 -14.64
CA PRO A 9 -1.50 3.01 -13.39
C PRO A 9 -1.20 2.00 -12.30
N PHE A 10 -1.10 2.48 -11.05
CA PHE A 10 -0.82 1.65 -9.88
C PHE A 10 0.56 0.96 -9.88
N ARG A 11 1.56 1.59 -10.52
CA ARG A 11 2.97 1.20 -10.42
C ARG A 11 3.77 2.24 -9.66
N ASN A 12 4.60 1.77 -8.71
CA ASN A 12 5.61 2.57 -8.04
C ASN A 12 7.01 2.07 -8.44
N ASP A 13 7.73 2.88 -9.22
CA ASP A 13 9.07 2.50 -9.72
C ASP A 13 10.13 2.41 -8.60
N MET A 14 9.95 3.12 -7.48
CA MET A 14 10.85 3.04 -6.33
C MET A 14 10.68 1.75 -5.53
N GLN A 15 9.52 1.08 -5.63
CA GLN A 15 9.26 -0.14 -4.86
C GLN A 15 10.29 -1.23 -5.12
N VAL A 16 10.68 -1.45 -6.38
CA VAL A 16 11.68 -2.47 -6.72
C VAL A 16 13.03 -2.17 -6.07
N VAL A 17 13.44 -0.90 -6.08
CA VAL A 17 14.70 -0.46 -5.46
C VAL A 17 14.64 -0.65 -3.94
N VAL A 18 13.54 -0.23 -3.29
CA VAL A 18 13.38 -0.37 -1.83
C VAL A 18 13.38 -1.83 -1.41
N LEU A 19 12.67 -2.72 -2.13
CA LEU A 19 12.65 -4.15 -1.81
C LEU A 19 14.02 -4.84 -2.00
N GLN A 20 14.88 -4.30 -2.88
CA GLN A 20 16.24 -4.80 -3.07
C GLN A 20 17.21 -4.31 -1.99
N VAL A 21 17.09 -3.04 -1.59
CA VAL A 21 18.05 -2.38 -0.69
C VAL A 21 17.72 -2.63 0.78
N TYR A 22 16.45 -2.82 1.14
CA TYR A 22 15.99 -2.95 2.54
C TYR A 22 15.33 -4.33 2.76
N PRO A 23 16.09 -5.35 3.20
CA PRO A 23 15.59 -6.71 3.40
C PRO A 23 14.42 -6.80 4.39
N GLU A 24 14.38 -5.92 5.38
CA GLU A 24 13.28 -5.82 6.34
C GLU A 24 11.97 -5.48 5.65
N ILE A 25 11.99 -4.58 4.67
CA ILE A 25 10.80 -4.23 3.87
C ILE A 25 10.41 -5.39 2.95
N MET A 26 11.38 -6.08 2.37
CA MET A 26 11.12 -7.28 1.56
C MET A 26 10.46 -8.40 2.38
N GLN A 27 10.88 -8.60 3.63
CA GLN A 27 10.29 -9.60 4.50
C GLN A 27 8.83 -9.26 4.85
N ILE A 28 8.55 -7.99 5.16
CA ILE A 28 7.18 -7.52 5.41
C ILE A 28 6.35 -7.67 4.13
N TYR A 29 6.88 -7.24 2.98
CA TYR A 29 6.24 -7.39 1.68
C TYR A 29 5.82 -8.84 1.43
N LYS A 30 6.73 -9.81 1.53
CA LYS A 30 6.44 -11.24 1.37
C LYS A 30 5.35 -11.72 2.34
N ASN A 31 5.42 -11.30 3.59
CA ASN A 31 4.43 -11.67 4.60
C ASN A 31 3.03 -11.13 4.27
N LEU A 32 2.94 -9.95 3.64
CA LEU A 32 1.69 -9.32 3.26
C LEU A 32 1.08 -9.88 1.96
N GLN A 33 1.86 -10.51 1.08
CA GLN A 33 1.39 -11.03 -0.21
C GLN A 33 0.25 -12.06 -0.08
N GLN A 34 0.16 -12.76 1.05
CA GLN A 34 -0.94 -13.70 1.31
C GLN A 34 -2.32 -13.01 1.44
N PHE A 35 -2.35 -11.69 1.64
CA PHE A 35 -3.58 -10.91 1.79
C PHE A 35 -3.98 -10.16 0.52
N GLY A 36 -3.15 -10.17 -0.53
CA GLY A 36 -3.44 -9.51 -1.81
C GLY A 36 -2.21 -8.88 -2.46
N GLN A 37 -2.46 -8.01 -3.44
CA GLN A 37 -1.40 -7.26 -4.13
C GLN A 37 -0.85 -6.16 -3.21
N VAL A 38 0.37 -6.36 -2.73
CA VAL A 38 1.07 -5.40 -1.87
C VAL A 38 1.70 -4.30 -2.73
N MET A 39 1.45 -3.06 -2.37
CA MET A 39 2.02 -1.89 -3.03
C MET A 39 2.73 -1.00 -2.01
N MET A 40 3.68 -0.20 -2.47
CA MET A 40 4.37 0.82 -1.68
C MET A 40 3.85 2.20 -2.06
N THR A 41 3.65 3.08 -1.08
CA THR A 41 3.28 4.47 -1.30
C THR A 41 4.49 5.41 -1.20
N GLY A 42 4.52 6.46 -2.03
CA GLY A 42 5.64 7.42 -2.11
C GLY A 42 6.98 6.73 -2.38
N SER A 43 8.04 7.21 -1.73
CA SER A 43 9.37 6.60 -1.73
C SER A 43 9.55 5.50 -0.68
N GLY A 44 8.45 5.06 -0.04
CA GLY A 44 8.50 4.16 1.11
C GLY A 44 8.72 4.88 2.44
N ALA A 45 8.74 4.18 3.57
CA ALA A 45 8.74 2.70 3.70
C ALA A 45 7.34 2.06 3.81
N CYS A 46 6.26 2.84 3.78
CA CYS A 46 4.91 2.32 3.98
C CYS A 46 4.45 1.42 2.82
N LEU A 47 4.00 0.21 3.18
CA LEU A 47 3.30 -0.73 2.31
C LEU A 47 1.79 -0.65 2.58
N PHE A 48 0.98 -0.93 1.56
CA PHE A 48 -0.47 -0.98 1.67
C PHE A 48 -1.07 -2.10 0.82
N LEU A 49 -2.28 -2.49 1.20
CA LEU A 49 -3.15 -3.45 0.53
C LEU A 49 -4.50 -2.76 0.31
N THR A 50 -5.16 -3.09 -0.79
CA THR A 50 -6.52 -2.61 -1.10
C THR A 50 -7.52 -3.75 -1.03
N PHE A 51 -8.71 -3.47 -0.51
CA PHE A 51 -9.80 -4.44 -0.39
C PHE A 51 -11.09 -3.83 -0.92
N HIS A 52 -11.94 -4.65 -1.54
CA HIS A 52 -13.23 -4.19 -2.06
C HIS A 52 -14.26 -3.90 -0.96
N ASN A 53 -14.10 -4.51 0.21
CA ASN A 53 -15.01 -4.33 1.34
C ASN A 53 -14.25 -4.23 2.66
N TYR A 54 -14.89 -3.61 3.64
CA TYR A 54 -14.32 -3.37 4.97
C TYR A 54 -14.05 -4.65 5.75
N LYS A 55 -14.90 -5.68 5.59
CA LYS A 55 -14.81 -6.93 6.36
C LYS A 55 -13.51 -7.67 6.04
N ASP A 56 -13.16 -7.80 4.77
CA ASP A 56 -11.92 -8.47 4.35
C ASP A 56 -10.69 -7.69 4.81
N ALA A 57 -10.75 -6.35 4.70
CA ALA A 57 -9.70 -5.46 5.20
C ALA A 57 -9.49 -5.62 6.72
N GLN A 58 -10.58 -5.73 7.49
CA GLN A 58 -10.54 -5.92 8.93
C GLN A 58 -9.94 -7.28 9.32
N VAL A 59 -10.27 -8.34 8.58
CA VAL A 59 -9.68 -9.68 8.79
C VAL A 59 -8.18 -9.68 8.49
N ALA A 60 -7.73 -9.02 7.43
CA ALA A 60 -6.30 -8.88 7.16
C ALA A 60 -5.61 -8.03 8.24
N TYR A 61 -6.22 -6.90 8.60
CA TYR A 61 -5.69 -5.99 9.61
C TYR A 61 -5.50 -6.65 10.98
N SER A 62 -6.43 -7.49 11.44
CA SER A 62 -6.30 -8.19 12.73
C SER A 62 -5.09 -9.14 12.75
N LYS A 63 -4.73 -9.73 11.61
CA LYS A 63 -3.54 -10.60 11.47
C LYS A 63 -2.24 -9.81 11.39
N VAL A 64 -2.27 -8.61 10.81
CA VAL A 64 -1.09 -7.77 10.53
C VAL A 64 -0.73 -6.86 11.71
N SER A 65 -1.73 -6.27 12.36
CA SER A 65 -1.56 -5.24 13.41
C SER A 65 -0.88 -5.73 14.69
N SER A 66 -0.83 -7.04 14.93
CA SER A 66 -0.07 -7.63 16.04
C SER A 66 1.44 -7.64 15.80
N LYS A 67 1.88 -7.55 14.53
CA LYS A 67 3.29 -7.66 14.14
C LYS A 67 3.89 -6.36 13.61
N TYR A 68 3.08 -5.49 13.01
CA TYR A 68 3.55 -4.28 12.36
C TYR A 68 2.69 -3.08 12.74
N GLN A 69 3.32 -1.90 12.83
CA GLN A 69 2.61 -0.64 12.97
C GLN A 69 1.70 -0.43 11.75
N SER A 70 0.39 -0.55 12.00
CA SER A 70 -0.61 -0.60 10.94
C SER A 70 -1.79 0.32 11.26
N ARG A 71 -2.49 0.74 10.21
CA ARG A 71 -3.76 1.46 10.28
C ARG A 71 -4.72 0.89 9.25
N LEU A 72 -5.97 0.71 9.65
CA LEU A 72 -7.07 0.44 8.74
C LEU A 72 -7.72 1.78 8.38
N VAL A 73 -7.77 2.09 7.09
CA VAL A 73 -8.30 3.37 6.59
C VAL A 73 -9.27 3.14 5.44
N GLN A 74 -10.20 4.06 5.27
CA GLN A 74 -11.07 4.12 4.10
C GLN A 74 -10.53 5.18 3.13
N GLY A 75 -10.32 4.80 1.87
CA GLY A 75 -10.02 5.77 0.81
C GLY A 75 -11.25 6.64 0.54
N LEU A 76 -11.05 7.95 0.46
CA LEU A 76 -12.09 8.93 0.16
C LEU A 76 -11.91 9.45 -1.27
N GLN A 77 -13.02 9.64 -1.99
CA GLN A 77 -13.00 10.22 -3.33
C GLN A 77 -12.74 11.73 -3.32
N GLN A 78 -13.13 12.38 -2.22
CA GLN A 78 -12.98 13.81 -1.99
C GLN A 78 -11.99 14.05 -0.86
N HIS A 79 -11.26 15.16 -0.95
CA HIS A 79 -10.30 15.50 0.09
C HIS A 79 -11.06 15.85 1.39
N PRO A 80 -10.67 15.36 2.57
CA PRO A 80 -11.38 15.66 3.83
C PRO A 80 -11.52 17.16 4.16
N LEU A 81 -10.64 17.99 3.59
CA LEU A 81 -10.66 19.45 3.75
C LEU A 81 -11.37 20.19 2.61
N GLU A 82 -11.96 19.48 1.65
CA GLU A 82 -12.75 20.11 0.59
C GLU A 82 -13.94 20.86 1.22
N GLY A 83 -14.05 22.17 0.92
CA GLY A 83 -15.06 23.05 1.50
C GLY A 83 -14.73 23.60 2.90
N LEU A 84 -13.58 23.26 3.48
CA LEU A 84 -13.06 23.85 4.73
C LEU A 84 -12.04 24.97 4.48
N ILE A 85 -11.69 25.22 3.21
CA ILE A 85 -10.76 26.25 2.74
C ILE A 85 -11.40 27.05 1.62
#